data_AF-U2J8I3-F1
#
_entry.id   AF-U2J8I3-F1
#
_cell.length_a   1.000
_cell.length_b   1.000
_cell.length_c   1.000
_cell.angle_alpha   90.00
_cell.angle_beta   90.00
_cell.angle_gamma   90.00
#
_symmetry.space_group_name_H-M   'P 1'
#
loop_
_entity.id
_entity.type
_entity.pdbx_description
1 polymer ?
#
loop_
_entity_poly.entity_id
_entity_poly.type
_entity_poly.pdbx_seq_one_letter_code
_entity_poly.pdbx_strand_id
1 'polypeptide(L)'
;MFHHLKHQKTQTGLEQEIKVYQAEEPELAPQKGLYINERYQYLKQKEVQALLSPEGSQVFAQRKVDVEPVFGQIKACLGYKRCNLRGKRQVKIDMGLVLMANNLLKYNRRSNQT
;
A
#
# COMPACT_ATOMS: atom_id res chain seq x y z
N MET A 1 -19.31 13.23 24.17
CA MET A 1 -19.50 12.05 25.05
C MET A 1 -19.47 10.73 24.28
N PHE A 2 -19.00 9.64 24.92
CA PHE A 2 -19.17 8.28 24.39
C PHE A 2 -20.65 7.95 24.33
N HIS A 3 -21.10 7.37 23.22
CA HIS A 3 -22.50 7.01 23.03
C HIS A 3 -22.72 5.50 22.99
N HIS A 4 -22.07 4.78 22.06
CA HIS A 4 -22.25 3.33 21.93
C HIS A 4 -21.12 2.67 21.12
N LEU A 5 -21.07 1.33 21.20
CA LEU A 5 -20.26 0.49 20.32
C LEU A 5 -21.10 0.05 19.11
N LYS A 6 -20.56 0.24 17.90
CA LYS A 6 -21.15 -0.21 16.65
C LYS A 6 -20.32 -1.36 16.09
N HIS A 7 -20.98 -2.50 15.85
CA HIS A 7 -20.39 -3.64 15.16
C HIS A 7 -20.74 -3.57 13.68
N GLN A 8 -19.76 -3.74 12.79
CA GLN A 8 -19.99 -3.75 11.35
C GLN A 8 -19.08 -4.75 10.64
N LYS A 9 -19.55 -5.25 9.48
CA LYS A 9 -18.75 -6.07 8.55
C LYS A 9 -18.35 -5.23 7.33
N THR A 10 -17.07 -5.26 6.97
CA THR A 10 -16.60 -4.62 5.73
C THR A 10 -17.04 -5.44 4.51
N GLN A 11 -16.96 -4.86 3.31
CA GLN A 11 -17.21 -5.58 2.05
C GLN A 11 -16.29 -6.79 1.86
N THR A 12 -15.10 -6.77 2.48
CA THR A 12 -14.15 -7.89 2.48
C THR A 12 -14.45 -8.96 3.52
N GLY A 13 -15.53 -8.80 4.30
CA GLY A 13 -15.95 -9.75 5.34
C GLY A 13 -15.28 -9.58 6.70
N LEU A 14 -14.49 -8.51 6.91
CA LEU A 14 -13.82 -8.28 8.19
C LEU A 14 -14.79 -7.65 9.20
N GLU A 15 -14.87 -8.25 10.38
CA GLU A 15 -15.62 -7.71 11.50
C GLU A 15 -14.84 -6.58 12.18
N GLN A 16 -15.54 -5.49 12.49
CA GLN A 16 -14.98 -4.30 13.12
C GLN A 16 -15.89 -3.80 14.22
N GLU A 17 -15.28 -3.37 15.32
CA GLU A 17 -15.94 -2.63 16.41
C GLU A 17 -15.54 -1.16 16.31
N ILE A 18 -16.53 -0.26 16.37
CA ILE A 18 -16.36 1.18 16.26
C ILE A 18 -16.97 1.85 17.48
N LYS A 19 -16.16 2.65 18.19
CA LYS A 19 -16.60 3.53 19.25
C LYS A 19 -17.21 4.79 18.64
N VAL A 20 -18.49 5.02 18.92
CA VAL A 20 -19.22 6.20 18.46
C VAL A 20 -19.32 7.20 19.59
N TYR A 21 -18.80 8.39 19.35
CA TYR A 21 -18.90 9.55 20.24
C TYR A 21 -19.82 10.58 19.59
N GLN A 22 -20.66 11.23 20.39
CA GLN A 22 -21.55 12.29 19.92
C GLN A 22 -21.30 13.56 20.72
N ALA A 23 -21.59 14.71 20.10
CA ALA A 23 -21.59 15.99 20.80
C ALA A 23 -22.73 16.03 21.83
N GLU A 24 -22.51 16.70 22.96
CA GLU A 24 -23.53 16.87 24.00
C GLU A 24 -24.68 17.75 23.52
N GLU A 25 -24.37 18.72 22.65
CA GLU A 25 -25.34 19.57 21.96
C GLU A 25 -25.16 19.42 20.44
N PRO A 26 -25.79 18.40 19.81
CA PRO A 26 -25.59 18.07 18.40
C PRO A 26 -26.07 19.15 17.42
N GLU A 27 -26.98 20.01 17.87
CA GLU A 27 -27.58 21.12 17.11
C GLU A 27 -26.59 22.29 16.96
N LEU A 28 -25.72 22.50 17.94
CA LEU A 28 -24.75 23.59 18.00
C LEU A 28 -23.34 23.16 17.55
N ALA A 29 -23.08 21.85 17.51
CA ALA A 29 -21.80 21.31 17.12
C ALA A 29 -21.67 21.16 15.58
N PRO A 30 -20.58 21.65 14.95
CA PRO A 30 -20.35 21.47 13.52
C PRO A 30 -20.11 20.00 13.13
N GLN A 31 -19.69 19.16 14.08
CA GLN A 31 -19.51 17.72 13.90
C GLN A 31 -20.39 16.96 14.90
N LYS A 32 -21.43 16.29 14.39
CA LYS A 32 -22.44 15.60 15.20
C LYS A 32 -21.93 14.34 15.92
N GLY A 33 -20.82 13.77 15.45
CA GLY A 33 -20.18 12.65 16.11
C GLY A 33 -18.85 12.23 15.48
N LEU A 34 -18.09 11.46 16.26
CA LEU A 34 -16.78 10.91 15.92
C LEU A 34 -16.84 9.39 16.00
N TYR A 35 -16.31 8.72 14.97
CA TYR A 35 -16.29 7.27 14.85
C TYR A 35 -14.84 6.80 14.93
N ILE A 36 -14.49 6.08 15.99
CA ILE A 36 -13.12 5.61 16.22
C ILE A 36 -13.08 4.09 16.17
N ASN A 37 -12.29 3.55 15.25
CA ASN A 37 -11.89 2.15 15.27
C ASN A 37 -10.53 2.03 15.96
N GLU A 38 -10.53 1.64 17.23
CA GLU A 38 -9.29 1.60 18.04
C GLU A 38 -8.28 0.59 17.51
N ARG A 39 -8.74 -0.58 17.06
CA ARG A 39 -7.88 -1.60 16.46
C ARG A 39 -7.16 -1.06 15.23
N TYR A 40 -7.89 -0.34 14.37
CA TYR A 40 -7.30 0.31 13.21
C TYR A 40 -6.27 1.38 13.61
N GLN A 41 -6.57 2.21 14.60
CA GLN A 41 -5.64 3.24 15.07
C GLN A 41 -4.36 2.62 15.65
N TYR A 42 -4.48 1.56 16.44
CA TYR A 42 -3.34 0.82 16.96
C TYR A 42 -2.47 0.23 15.84
N LEU A 43 -3.08 -0.45 14.86
CA LEU A 43 -2.35 -1.00 13.72
C LEU A 43 -1.67 0.09 12.89
N LYS A 44 -2.37 1.21 12.65
CA LYS A 44 -1.81 2.36 11.95
C LYS A 44 -0.58 2.92 12.68
N GLN A 45 -0.66 3.08 14.00
CA GLN A 45 0.47 3.55 14.80
C GLN A 45 1.64 2.56 14.74
N LYS A 46 1.38 1.26 14.87
CA LYS A 46 2.41 0.22 14.75
C LYS A 46 3.16 0.29 13.42
N GLU A 47 2.43 0.42 12.31
CA GLU A 47 3.02 0.54 10.97
C GLU A 47 3.78 1.86 10.81
N VAL A 48 3.25 2.98 11.31
CA VAL A 48 3.96 4.28 11.27
C VAL A 48 5.28 4.19 12.04
N GLN A 49 5.28 3.58 13.23
CA GLN A 49 6.52 3.39 14.01
C GLN A 49 7.53 2.52 13.26
N ALA A 50 7.08 1.42 12.63
CA ALA A 50 7.95 0.58 11.82
C ALA A 50 8.55 1.33 10.62
N LEU A 51 7.73 2.14 9.92
CA LEU A 51 8.18 2.92 8.76
C LEU A 51 9.12 4.06 9.13
N LEU A 52 8.86 4.75 10.25
CA LEU A 52 9.67 5.87 10.73
C LEU A 52 10.91 5.44 11.53
N SER A 53 11.03 4.15 11.86
CA SER A 53 12.27 3.61 12.43
C SER A 53 13.45 3.89 11.50
N PRO A 54 14.69 4.01 12.02
CA PRO A 54 15.87 4.23 11.18
C PRO A 54 16.04 3.16 10.10
N GLU A 55 15.83 1.89 10.45
CA GLU A 55 15.89 0.75 9.52
C GLU A 55 14.79 0.82 8.47
N GLY A 56 13.53 1.06 8.88
CA GLY A 56 12.39 1.18 7.97
C GLY A 56 12.53 2.34 6.99
N SER A 57 13.02 3.48 7.48
CA SER A 57 13.29 4.67 6.68
C SER A 57 14.39 4.41 5.65
N GLN A 58 15.46 3.72 6.04
CA GLN A 58 16.55 3.35 5.14
C GLN A 58 16.07 2.42 4.03
N VAL A 59 15.32 1.36 4.38
CA VAL A 59 14.74 0.43 3.40
C VAL A 59 13.78 1.15 2.45
N PHE A 60 12.96 2.06 2.97
CA PHE A 60 12.03 2.84 2.17
C PHE A 60 12.76 3.78 1.20
N ALA A 61 13.82 4.45 1.64
CA ALA A 61 14.66 5.29 0.79
C ALA A 61 15.33 4.47 -0.32
N GLN A 62 15.88 3.29 0.01
CA GLN A 62 16.50 2.40 -0.97
C GLN A 62 15.49 1.94 -2.04
N ARG A 63 14.25 1.60 -1.64
CA ARG A 63 13.19 1.19 -2.59
C ARG A 63 12.86 2.26 -3.63
N LYS A 64 12.86 3.53 -3.25
CA LYS A 64 12.61 4.65 -4.18
C LYS A 64 13.66 4.75 -5.28
N VAL A 65 14.90 4.39 -4.97
CA VAL A 65 16.03 4.47 -5.92
C VAL A 65 16.13 3.19 -6.75
N ASP A 66 15.96 2.03 -6.13
CA ASP A 66 16.22 0.75 -6.80
C ASP A 66 14.98 0.16 -7.44
N VAL A 67 13.91 0.06 -6.66
CA VAL A 67 12.76 -0.81 -6.96
C VAL A 67 11.72 -0.04 -7.77
N GLU A 68 11.34 1.15 -7.33
CA GLU A 68 10.31 1.96 -8.00
C GLU A 68 10.67 2.31 -9.45
N PRO A 69 11.92 2.68 -9.80
CA PRO A 69 12.27 3.00 -11.18
C PRO A 69 12.22 1.78 -12.10
N VAL A 70 12.52 0.58 -11.59
CA VAL A 70 12.39 -0.67 -12.36
C VAL A 70 10.93 -0.91 -12.75
N PHE A 71 10.00 -0.78 -11.79
CA PHE A 71 8.57 -0.94 -12.08
C PHE A 71 8.02 0.18 -12.98
N GLY A 72 8.52 1.40 -12.83
CA GLY A 72 8.21 2.52 -13.73
C GLY A 72 8.61 2.21 -15.17
N GLN A 73 9.85 1.74 -15.38
CA GLN A 73 10.36 1.33 -16.69
C GLN A 73 9.58 0.17 -17.30
N ILE A 74 9.25 -0.85 -16.50
CA ILE A 74 8.43 -1.97 -16.97
C ILE A 74 7.06 -1.48 -17.48
N LYS A 75 6.41 -0.57 -16.74
CA LYS A 75 5.11 -0.03 -17.13
C LYS A 75 5.19 0.89 -18.35
N ALA A 76 6.19 1.78 -18.39
CA ALA A 76 6.31 2.81 -19.42
C ALA A 76 6.99 2.32 -20.69
N CYS A 77 8.09 1.58 -20.57
CA CYS A 77 8.89 1.11 -21.71
C CYS A 77 8.41 -0.23 -22.26
N LEU A 78 8.01 -1.19 -21.41
CA LEU A 78 7.51 -2.50 -21.85
C LEU A 78 5.99 -2.55 -21.98
N GLY A 79 5.26 -1.51 -21.55
CA GLY A 79 3.80 -1.48 -21.57
C GLY A 79 3.13 -2.51 -20.63
N TYR A 80 3.92 -3.19 -19.79
CA TYR A 80 3.43 -4.29 -18.96
C TYR A 80 2.72 -3.74 -17.71
N LYS A 81 1.39 -3.61 -17.81
CA LYS A 81 0.52 -3.04 -16.75
C LYS A 81 -0.22 -4.12 -15.95
N ARG A 82 -0.46 -5.29 -16.53
CA ARG A 82 -1.18 -6.42 -15.94
C ARG A 82 -0.50 -7.72 -16.35
N CYS A 83 -0.52 -8.73 -15.48
CA CYS A 83 -0.04 -10.06 -15.83
C CYS A 83 -1.00 -10.70 -16.85
N ASN A 84 -0.43 -11.36 -17.84
CA ASN A 84 -1.20 -12.00 -18.91
C ASN A 84 -1.73 -13.37 -18.48
N LEU A 85 -1.02 -14.02 -17.56
CA LEU A 85 -1.34 -15.36 -17.07
C LEU A 85 -2.02 -15.33 -15.71
N ARG A 86 -2.75 -16.40 -15.37
CA ARG A 86 -3.46 -16.55 -14.09
C ARG A 86 -2.89 -17.72 -13.29
N GLY A 87 -2.78 -17.54 -11.98
CA GLY A 87 -2.26 -18.55 -11.05
C GLY A 87 -0.79 -18.31 -10.68
N LYS A 88 -0.45 -18.62 -9.41
CA LYS A 88 0.82 -18.24 -8.78
C LYS A 88 2.06 -18.63 -9.59
N ARG A 89 2.10 -19.87 -10.11
CA ARG A 89 3.24 -20.38 -10.89
C ARG A 89 3.41 -19.62 -12.20
N GLN A 90 2.34 -19.42 -12.94
CA GLN A 90 2.39 -18.78 -14.26
C GLN A 90 2.72 -17.29 -14.14
N VAL A 91 2.11 -16.59 -13.18
CA VAL A 91 2.42 -15.18 -12.89
C VAL A 91 3.90 -15.00 -12.50
N LYS A 92 4.47 -15.95 -11.74
CA LYS A 92 5.90 -15.90 -11.39
C LYS A 92 6.80 -16.00 -12.63
N ILE A 93 6.45 -16.89 -13.57
CA ILE A 93 7.20 -17.04 -14.83
C ILE A 93 7.07 -15.77 -15.69
N ASP A 94 5.84 -15.27 -15.88
CA ASP A 94 5.53 -14.06 -16.65
C ASP A 94 6.34 -12.86 -16.11
N MET A 95 6.29 -12.63 -14.79
CA MET A 95 7.06 -11.56 -14.15
C MET A 95 8.57 -11.75 -14.31
N GLY A 96 9.07 -12.99 -14.23
CA GLY A 96 10.48 -13.30 -14.45
C GLY A 96 10.95 -12.93 -15.86
N LEU A 97 10.16 -13.26 -16.88
CA LEU A 97 10.45 -12.89 -18.28
C LEU A 97 10.49 -11.38 -18.47
N VAL A 98 9.52 -10.65 -17.91
CA VAL A 98 9.47 -9.18 -17.97
C VAL A 98 10.71 -8.54 -17.32
N LEU A 99 11.13 -9.06 -16.18
CA LEU A 99 12.34 -8.58 -15.49
C LEU A 99 13.61 -8.86 -16.31
N MET A 100 13.73 -10.05 -16.91
CA MET A 100 14.85 -10.38 -17.80
C MET A 100 14.90 -9.46 -19.02
N ALA A 101 13.76 -9.23 -19.67
CA ALA A 101 13.66 -8.29 -20.79
C ALA A 101 14.11 -6.87 -20.40
N ASN A 102 13.65 -6.38 -19.24
CA ASN A 102 14.07 -5.08 -18.74
C ASN A 102 15.59 -5.01 -18.47
N ASN A 103 16.19 -6.08 -17.93
CA ASN A 103 17.63 -6.16 -17.69
C ASN A 103 18.43 -6.15 -18.99
N LEU A 104 17.99 -6.87 -20.03
CA LEU A 104 18.62 -6.86 -21.35
C LEU A 104 18.56 -5.47 -22.00
N LEU A 105 17.42 -4.76 -21.88
CA LEU A 105 17.29 -3.38 -22.36
C LEU A 105 18.21 -2.40 -21.62
N LYS A 106 18.47 -2.62 -20.33
CA LYS A 106 19.45 -1.84 -19.58
C LYS A 106 20.88 -2.16 -20.02
N TYR A 107 21.19 -3.44 -20.24
CA TYR A 107 22.51 -3.88 -20.68
C TYR A 107 22.88 -3.28 -22.05
N ASN A 108 21.99 -3.39 -23.03
CA ASN A 108 22.20 -2.83 -24.38
C ASN A 108 22.38 -1.30 -24.35
N ARG A 109 21.61 -0.58 -23.53
CA ARG A 109 21.81 0.87 -23.36
C ARG A 109 23.19 1.23 -22.79
N ARG A 110 23.72 0.42 -21.86
CA ARG A 110 25.06 0.63 -21.31
C ARG A 110 26.14 0.34 -22.36
N SER A 111 26.01 -0.75 -23.13
CA SER A 111 26.99 -1.11 -24.16
C SER A 111 27.08 -0.09 -25.30
N ASN A 112 25.99 0.63 -25.61
CA ASN A 112 26.00 1.67 -26.64
C ASN A 112 26.46 3.04 -26.13
N GLN A 113 26.72 3.19 -24.83
CA GLN A 113 27.20 4.42 -24.18
C GLN A 113 28.68 4.35 -23.81
N THR A 114 29.33 3.20 -24.02
CA THR A 114 30.76 2.97 -23.80
C THR A 114 31.45 2.96 -25.15
#